data_AF-A0A4Q4CNM3-F1
#
_entry.id   AF-A0A4Q4CNM3-F1
#
_cell.length_a   1.000
_cell.length_b   1.000
_cell.length_c   1.000
_cell.angle_alpha   90.00
_cell.angle_beta   90.00
_cell.angle_gamma   90.00
#
_symmetry.space_group_name_H-M   'P 1'
#
loop_
_entity.id
_entity.type
_entity.pdbx_description
1 polymer ?
#
loop_
_entity_poly.entity_id
_entity_poly.type
_entity_poly.pdbx_seq_one_letter_code
_entity_poly.pdbx_strand_id
1 'polypeptide(L)' 'MVSRPSPRERLLDATITSLRRHGVQGTGIAELLHTSGAARQSIYQHFPGGKAELVAAATRRAGEFIVR' A
#
# COMPACT_ATOMS: atom_id res chain seq x y z
N MET A 1 -6.33 -16.10 18.35
CA MET A 1 -7.09 -15.47 17.26
C MET A 1 -6.16 -14.50 16.55
N VAL A 2 -5.93 -14.63 15.23
CA VAL A 2 -5.15 -13.63 14.47
C VAL A 2 -6.05 -12.44 14.17
N SER A 3 -5.68 -11.26 14.64
CA SER A 3 -6.39 -10.01 14.33
C SER A 3 -6.26 -9.68 12.84
N ARG A 4 -7.33 -9.15 12.23
CA ARG A 4 -7.25 -8.67 10.85
C ARG A 4 -6.20 -7.57 10.72
N PRO A 5 -5.38 -7.57 9.64
CA PRO A 5 -4.44 -6.49 9.38
C PRO A 5 -5.14 -5.14 9.28
N SER A 6 -4.50 -4.08 9.78
CA SER A 6 -5.01 -2.72 9.74
C SER A 6 -5.20 -2.21 8.30
N PRO A 7 -6.07 -1.21 8.04
CA PRO A 7 -6.20 -0.60 6.72
C PRO A 7 -4.86 -0.11 6.17
N ARG A 8 -3.99 0.43 7.02
CA ARG A 8 -2.63 0.83 6.66
C ARG A 8 -1.80 -0.33 6.13
N GLU A 9 -1.80 -1.46 6.82
CA GLU A 9 -1.05 -2.65 6.40
C GLU A 9 -1.57 -3.21 5.09
N ARG A 10 -2.90 -3.34 4.95
CA ARG A 10 -3.51 -3.83 3.70
C ARG A 10 -3.20 -2.92 2.51
N LEU A 11 -3.17 -1.60 2.72
CA LEU A 11 -2.77 -0.64 1.69
C LEU A 11 -1.30 -0.81 1.29
N LEU A 12 -0.40 -1.02 2.27
CA LEU A 12 1.02 -1.28 1.99
C LEU A 12 1.20 -2.57 1.20
N ASP A 13 0.56 -3.67 1.63
CA ASP A 13 0.69 -4.98 0.98
C ASP A 13 0.12 -4.96 -0.46
N ALA A 14 -1.03 -4.30 -0.67
CA ALA A 14 -1.60 -4.09 -1.99
C ALA A 14 -0.67 -3.24 -2.88
N THR A 15 -0.06 -2.19 -2.32
CA THR A 15 0.86 -1.31 -3.06
C THR A 15 2.14 -2.02 -3.43
N ILE A 16 2.75 -2.79 -2.51
CA ILE A 16 3.92 -3.62 -2.80
C ILE A 16 3.61 -4.60 -3.94
N THR A 17 2.45 -5.25 -3.88
CA THR A 17 2.02 -6.21 -4.91
C THR A 17 1.84 -5.52 -6.27
N SER A 18 1.17 -4.37 -6.31
CA SER A 18 0.94 -3.60 -7.55
C SER A 18 2.26 -3.09 -8.13
N LEU A 19 3.15 -2.53 -7.31
CA LEU A 19 4.48 -2.08 -7.75
C LEU A 19 5.31 -3.20 -8.38
N ARG A 20 5.29 -4.40 -7.77
CA ARG A 20 6.00 -5.58 -8.31
C ARG A 20 5.45 -6.06 -9.65
N ARG A 21 4.15 -5.90 -9.91
CA ARG A 21 3.48 -6.40 -11.12
C ARG A 21 3.38 -5.38 -12.24
N HIS A 22 3.18 -4.11 -11.89
CA HIS A 22 2.75 -3.07 -12.82
C HIS A 22 3.67 -1.83 -12.79
N GLY A 23 4.64 -1.79 -11.87
CA GLY A 23 5.47 -0.60 -11.65
C GLY A 23 4.68 0.60 -11.13
N VAL A 24 5.38 1.72 -10.91
CA VAL A 24 4.79 2.94 -10.32
C VAL A 24 3.70 3.56 -11.20
N GLN A 25 3.92 3.56 -12.53
CA GLN A 25 2.98 4.15 -13.49
C GLN A 25 1.69 3.34 -13.60
N GLY A 26 1.77 2.01 -13.52
CA GLY A 26 0.61 1.12 -13.54
C GLY A 26 -0.16 1.06 -12.22
N THR A 27 0.38 1.62 -11.13
CA THR A 27 -0.27 1.56 -9.80
C THR A 27 -1.39 2.61 -9.69
N GLY A 28 -2.67 2.22 -9.75
CA GLY A 28 -3.81 3.15 -9.63
C GLY A 28 -4.42 3.20 -8.23
N ILE A 29 -4.87 4.37 -7.74
CA ILE A 29 -5.54 4.47 -6.41
C ILE A 29 -6.82 3.64 -6.35
N ALA A 30 -7.60 3.60 -7.43
CA ALA A 30 -8.82 2.81 -7.48
C ALA A 30 -8.53 1.30 -7.32
N GLU A 31 -7.51 0.80 -8.03
CA GLU A 31 -7.06 -0.58 -7.92
C GLU A 31 -6.54 -0.89 -6.51
N LEU A 32 -5.72 -0.01 -5.93
CA LEU A 32 -5.19 -0.18 -4.57
C LEU A 32 -6.31 -0.29 -3.53
N LEU A 33 -7.34 0.55 -3.63
CA LEU A 33 -8.50 0.49 -2.74
C LEU A 33 -9.28 -0.81 -2.90
N HIS A 34 -9.47 -1.26 -4.14
CA HIS A 34 -10.13 -2.52 -4.44
C HIS A 34 -9.35 -3.71 -3.88
N THR A 35 -8.05 -3.82 -4.17
CA THR A 35 -7.20 -4.94 -3.73
C THR A 35 -6.99 -4.96 -2.22
N SER A 36 -6.82 -3.80 -1.58
CA SER A 36 -6.62 -3.72 -0.11
C SER A 36 -7.92 -3.88 0.69
N GLY A 37 -9.08 -3.70 0.06
CA GLY A 37 -10.36 -3.57 0.76
C GLY A 37 -10.37 -2.43 1.78
N ALA A 38 -9.53 -1.41 1.58
CA ALA A 38 -9.51 -0.21 2.43
C ALA A 38 -10.47 0.84 1.88
N ALA A 39 -11.10 1.61 2.77
CA ALA A 39 -11.87 2.79 2.36
C ALA A 39 -10.93 3.88 1.84
N ARG A 40 -11.39 4.72 0.91
CA ARG A 40 -10.61 5.86 0.38
C ARG A 40 -10.10 6.78 1.50
N GLN A 41 -10.92 7.01 2.52
CA GLN A 41 -10.55 7.80 3.69
C GLN A 41 -9.31 7.26 4.42
N SER A 42 -9.08 5.95 4.40
CA SER A 42 -7.90 5.33 5.02
C SER A 42 -6.59 5.81 4.39
N ILE A 43 -6.58 6.14 3.09
CA ILE A 43 -5.40 6.72 2.43
C ILE A 43 -5.12 8.08 3.05
N TYR A 44 -6.10 8.98 3.12
CA TYR A 44 -5.89 10.32 3.68
C TYR A 44 -5.59 10.30 5.19
N GLN A 45 -6.08 9.30 5.93
CA GLN A 45 -5.78 9.14 7.36
C GLN A 45 -4.37 8.61 7.62
N HIS A 46 -3.87 7.67 6.82
CA HIS A 46 -2.60 6.98 7.06
C HIS A 46 -1.44 7.47 6.19
N PHE A 47 -1.76 8.15 5.08
CA PHE A 47 -0.84 8.67 4.08
C PHE A 47 -1.36 10.04 3.61
N PRO A 48 -1.27 11.09 4.43
CA PRO A 48 -1.79 12.43 4.12
C PRO A 48 -1.20 13.03 2.82
N GLY A 49 0.02 12.64 2.42
CA GLY A 49 0.65 12.94 1.13
C GLY A 49 0.13 12.09 -0.04
N GLY A 50 -0.89 11.27 0.17
CA GLY A 50 -1.62 10.52 -0.85
C GLY A 50 -0.81 9.37 -1.47
N LYS A 51 -1.02 9.14 -2.78
CA LYS A 51 -0.41 8.03 -3.53
C LYS A 51 1.12 8.03 -3.44
N ALA A 52 1.74 9.20 -3.55
CA ALA A 52 3.20 9.32 -3.55
C ALA A 52 3.79 8.86 -2.22
N GLU A 53 3.20 9.29 -1.10
CA GLU A 53 3.62 8.84 0.24
C GLU A 53 3.39 7.34 0.43
N LEU A 54 2.24 6.82 -0.01
CA LEU A 54 1.93 5.40 0.06
C LEU A 54 2.94 4.55 -0.74
N VAL A 55 3.28 4.97 -1.96
CA VAL A 55 4.31 4.30 -2.78
C VAL A 55 5.67 4.33 -2.09
N ALA A 56 6.10 5.49 -1.58
CA ALA A 56 7.38 5.59 -0.88
C ALA A 56 7.43 4.70 0.38
N ALA A 57 6.35 4.66 1.16
CA ALA A 57 6.24 3.78 2.32
C ALA A 57 6.26 2.29 1.95
N ALA A 58 5.56 1.91 0.87
CA ALA A 58 5.57 0.56 0.33
C ALA A 58 6.97 0.14 -0.16
N THR A 59 7.69 1.02 -0.87
CA THR A 59 9.07 0.77 -1.30
C THR A 59 10.00 0.55 -0.13
N ARG A 60 9.93 1.38 0.93
CA ARG A 60 10.74 1.20 2.14
C ARG A 60 10.45 -0.15 2.83
N ARG A 61 9.17 -0.46 3.06
CA ARG A 61 8.74 -1.74 3.65
C ARG A 61 9.18 -2.94 2.80
N ALA A 62 9.14 -2.82 1.47
CA ALA A 62 9.63 -3.87 0.57
C ALA A 62 11.13 -4.11 0.74
N GLY A 63 11.91 -3.04 0.91
CA GLY A 63 13.36 -3.10 1.14
C GLY A 63 13.76 -3.79 2.45
N GLU A 64 12.95 -3.66 3.51
CA GLU A 64 13.18 -4.33 4.80
C GLU A 64 13.20 -5.87 4.68
N PHE A 65 12.53 -6.45 3.67
CA PHE A 65 12.55 -7.89 3.42
C PHE A 65 13.82 -8.37 2.71
N ILE A 66 14.59 -7.48 2.07
CA ILE A 66 15.79 -7.83 1.31
C ILE A 66 17.03 -7.84 2.20
N VAL A 67 17.04 -7.02 3.26
CA VAL A 67 18.19 -6.84 4.17
C VAL A 67 18.20 -7.87 5.31
N ARG A 68 17.32 -8.89 5.25
CA ARG A 68 17.19 -9.96 6.25
C ARG A 68 17.66 -11.29 5.68
#